data_AF-A0A820VRP7-F1
#
_entry.id   AF-A0A820VRP7-F1
#
_cell.length_a   1.000
_cell.length_b   1.000
_cell.length_c   1.000
_cell.angle_alpha   90.00
_cell.angle_beta   90.00
_cell.angle_gamma   90.00
#
_symmetry.space_group_name_H-M   'P 1'
#
loop_
_entity.id
_entity.type
_entity.pdbx_description
1 polymer ?
#
loop_
_entity_poly.entity_id
_entity_poly.type
_entity_poly.pdbx_seq_one_letter_code
_entity_poly.pdbx_strand_id
1 'polypeptide(L)'
;MNNRCLFCAQRTTTACCLGCRTIDQSTMFETLLTLLGKASIVGNYYDQIKVICHQIETLEWLLTPIQFTPVTHFDLKIHRVDQDAKLYLQQASLDVQNMIPIEVAADGNCLYNSIICLSGNTASTPSELRVRTLIELVKNEIFYSNRFMHIVGPLNEVMKNIAHNFAFSELYEIAALSNVLKCNIRSIYPIIDYRPHLHIMSSTFEHAQCNIMFKAICLFWTHTESDIDARSSNAGNWSPNHFVPLLLPSDNSQSQNHLAQPKISDSGSATTTNNNSLTQVGIPQFNQEDDDNRSFQVPSTDIKTTNEITTPRTKRRLELAEACASVESTIVEHERIQAREIMAAKRAAATPEEAER
;
A
#
# COMPACT_ATOMS: atom_id res chain seq x y z
N MET A 1 28.75 -20.55 4.76
CA MET A 1 27.91 -19.35 4.58
C MET A 1 28.50 -18.23 5.43
N ASN A 2 28.89 -17.11 4.82
CA ASN A 2 29.37 -15.94 5.58
C ASN A 2 28.16 -15.17 6.10
N ASN A 3 27.57 -15.64 7.19
CA ASN A 3 26.43 -14.98 7.82
C ASN A 3 26.89 -13.59 8.31
N ARG A 4 26.20 -12.55 7.84
CA ARG A 4 26.40 -11.15 8.23
C ARG A 4 25.12 -10.65 8.91
N CYS A 5 25.29 -9.77 9.89
CA CYS A 5 24.18 -9.13 10.57
C CYS A 5 23.43 -8.24 9.58
N LEU A 6 22.10 -8.35 9.52
CA LEU A 6 21.25 -7.53 8.63
C LEU A 6 21.39 -6.02 8.91
N PHE A 7 21.74 -5.65 10.14
CA PHE A 7 21.73 -4.25 10.59
C PHE A 7 23.10 -3.56 10.54
N CYS A 8 24.20 -4.30 10.76
CA CYS A 8 25.55 -3.73 10.78
C CYS A 8 26.57 -4.42 9.86
N ALA A 9 26.14 -5.44 9.10
CA ALA A 9 26.96 -6.23 8.19
C ALA A 9 28.18 -6.96 8.80
N GLN A 10 28.37 -6.90 10.13
CA GLN A 10 29.42 -7.66 10.83
C GLN A 10 29.18 -9.17 10.70
N ARG A 11 30.26 -9.97 10.67
CA ARG A 11 30.15 -11.44 10.68
C ARG A 11 29.53 -11.90 12.00
N THR A 12 28.56 -12.80 11.92
CA THR A 12 27.80 -13.31 13.07
C THR A 12 27.24 -14.69 12.74
N THR A 13 26.87 -15.46 13.76
CA THR A 13 26.22 -16.78 13.57
C THR A 13 24.72 -16.64 13.28
N THR A 14 24.10 -15.54 13.71
CA THR A 14 22.66 -15.23 13.59
C THR A 14 22.41 -14.06 12.64
N ALA A 15 21.19 -13.90 12.12
CA ALA A 15 20.83 -12.76 11.25
C ALA A 15 20.92 -11.39 11.94
N CYS A 16 20.87 -11.34 13.28
CA CYS A 16 21.07 -10.14 14.09
C CYS A 16 22.13 -10.40 15.17
N CYS A 17 23.19 -9.59 15.22
CA CYS A 17 24.23 -9.67 16.25
C CYS A 17 23.74 -9.10 17.59
N LEU A 18 24.40 -9.44 18.70
CA LEU A 18 23.99 -9.02 20.05
C LEU A 18 23.90 -7.49 20.20
N GLY A 19 24.85 -6.75 19.61
CA GLY A 19 24.84 -5.28 19.68
C GLY A 19 23.61 -4.66 19.01
N CYS A 20 23.23 -5.17 17.83
CA CYS A 20 22.10 -4.65 17.08
C CYS A 20 20.74 -4.98 17.71
N ARG A 21 20.64 -5.97 18.61
CA ARG A 21 19.37 -6.28 19.31
C ARG A 21 18.86 -5.15 20.21
N THR A 22 19.70 -4.17 20.50
CA THR A 22 19.36 -3.00 21.33
C THR A 22 18.83 -1.82 20.52
N ILE A 23 18.88 -1.89 19.18
CA ILE A 23 18.31 -0.86 18.29
C ILE A 23 16.79 -0.86 18.48
N ASP A 24 16.16 0.31 18.45
CA ASP A 24 14.71 0.39 18.52
C ASP A 24 14.06 -0.25 17.28
N GLN A 25 12.87 -0.82 17.46
CA GLN A 25 12.19 -1.57 16.41
C GLN A 25 11.90 -0.73 15.16
N SER A 26 11.58 0.56 15.33
CA SER A 26 11.34 1.48 14.21
C SER A 26 12.59 1.62 13.34
N THR A 27 13.73 1.94 13.95
CA THR A 27 15.03 2.05 13.26
C THR A 27 15.44 0.73 12.60
N MET A 28 15.12 -0.42 13.23
CA MET A 28 15.35 -1.72 12.61
C MET A 28 14.56 -1.88 11.30
N PHE A 29 13.27 -1.55 11.28
CA PHE A 29 12.45 -1.66 10.05
C PHE A 29 12.87 -0.66 8.97
N GLU A 30 13.26 0.57 9.33
CA GLU A 30 13.85 1.52 8.39
C GLU A 30 15.15 0.99 7.75
N THR A 31 15.99 0.35 8.57
CA THR A 31 17.25 -0.28 8.10
C THR A 31 16.95 -1.45 7.16
N LEU A 32 15.97 -2.30 7.50
CA LEU A 32 15.56 -3.42 6.65
C LEU A 32 14.97 -2.93 5.32
N LEU A 33 14.11 -1.91 5.34
CA LEU A 33 13.56 -1.33 4.12
C LEU A 33 14.67 -0.74 3.24
N THR A 34 15.64 -0.04 3.84
CA THR A 34 16.82 0.46 3.11
C THR A 34 17.63 -0.69 2.49
N LEU A 35 17.80 -1.80 3.21
CA LEU A 35 18.50 -2.98 2.69
C LEU A 35 17.75 -3.62 1.52
N LEU A 36 16.42 -3.74 1.62
CA LEU A 36 15.56 -4.26 0.56
C LEU A 36 15.59 -3.35 -0.68
N GLY A 37 15.52 -2.03 -0.50
CA GLY A 37 15.62 -1.07 -1.61
C GLY A 37 16.99 -1.03 -2.30
N LYS A 38 18.06 -1.47 -1.62
CA LYS A 38 19.36 -1.71 -2.27
C LYS A 38 19.38 -3.04 -3.03
N ALA A 39 18.65 -4.04 -2.56
CA ALA A 39 18.52 -5.31 -3.25
C ALA A 39 17.64 -5.20 -4.50
N SER A 40 16.64 -4.31 -4.53
CA SER A 40 15.72 -4.13 -5.65
C SER A 40 16.39 -3.58 -6.94
N ILE A 41 17.55 -2.94 -6.83
CA ILE A 41 18.26 -2.33 -7.97
C ILE A 41 19.33 -3.23 -8.61
N VAL A 42 19.62 -4.39 -8.03
CA VAL A 42 20.63 -5.32 -8.59
C VAL A 42 20.02 -6.19 -9.71
N GLY A 43 20.86 -6.69 -10.63
CA GLY A 43 20.39 -7.49 -11.78
C GLY A 43 19.62 -8.77 -11.40
N ASN A 44 19.91 -9.34 -10.23
CA ASN A 44 19.19 -10.49 -9.66
C ASN A 44 18.32 -10.10 -8.44
N TYR A 45 17.68 -8.94 -8.51
CA TYR A 45 16.94 -8.35 -7.38
C TYR A 45 15.95 -9.30 -6.73
N TYR A 46 15.25 -10.09 -7.54
CA TYR A 46 14.19 -10.97 -7.06
C TYR A 46 14.71 -12.00 -6.05
N ASP A 47 15.80 -12.68 -6.40
CA ASP A 47 16.45 -13.65 -5.52
C ASP A 47 17.02 -12.98 -4.27
N GLN A 48 17.59 -11.77 -4.40
CA GLN A 48 18.16 -11.03 -3.27
C GLN A 48 17.10 -10.60 -2.27
N ILE A 49 15.96 -10.07 -2.74
CA ILE A 49 14.81 -9.73 -1.90
C ILE A 49 14.33 -10.97 -1.15
N LYS A 50 14.18 -12.11 -1.85
CA LYS A 50 13.76 -13.36 -1.21
C LYS A 50 14.76 -13.78 -0.14
N VAL A 51 16.05 -13.78 -0.41
CA VAL A 51 17.10 -14.13 0.58
C VAL A 51 17.01 -13.24 1.81
N ILE A 52 16.86 -11.92 1.64
CA ILE A 52 16.73 -10.97 2.76
C ILE A 52 15.44 -11.24 3.55
N CYS A 53 14.29 -11.41 2.90
CA CYS A 53 13.03 -11.72 3.57
C CYS A 53 13.14 -13.00 4.41
N HIS A 54 13.72 -14.08 3.87
CA HIS A 54 13.94 -15.33 4.62
C HIS A 54 14.87 -15.13 5.82
N GLN A 55 15.90 -14.27 5.70
CA GLN A 55 16.77 -13.94 6.84
C GLN A 55 16.01 -13.16 7.91
N ILE A 56 15.14 -12.22 7.53
CA ILE A 56 14.29 -11.47 8.47
C ILE A 56 13.32 -12.42 9.19
N GLU A 57 12.76 -13.41 8.50
CA GLU A 57 11.86 -14.41 9.10
C GLU A 57 12.51 -15.20 10.25
N THR A 58 13.83 -15.36 10.24
CA THR A 58 14.54 -16.00 11.36
C THR A 58 14.58 -15.13 12.64
N LEU A 59 14.14 -13.88 12.57
CA LEU A 59 14.06 -12.95 13.70
C LEU A 59 12.64 -12.95 14.29
N GLU A 60 12.22 -14.06 14.90
CA GLU A 60 10.86 -14.24 15.44
C GLU A 60 10.41 -13.08 16.36
N TRP A 61 11.32 -12.58 17.21
CA TRP A 61 11.05 -11.47 18.13
C TRP A 61 10.70 -10.16 17.40
N LEU A 62 11.28 -9.93 16.22
CA LEU A 62 11.04 -8.72 15.42
C LEU A 62 9.71 -8.81 14.68
N LEU A 63 9.30 -10.02 14.29
CA LEU A 63 8.08 -10.29 13.53
C LEU A 63 6.88 -10.69 14.41
N THR A 64 6.92 -10.35 15.70
CA THR A 64 5.76 -10.52 16.60
C THR A 64 4.49 -10.00 15.91
N PRO A 65 3.37 -10.77 15.94
CA PRO A 65 2.13 -10.37 15.27
C PRO A 65 1.63 -9.00 15.73
N ILE A 66 1.19 -8.18 14.78
CA ILE A 66 0.63 -6.86 15.07
C ILE A 66 -0.72 -7.04 15.78
N GLN A 67 -0.85 -6.46 16.96
CA GLN A 67 -2.14 -6.34 17.64
C GLN A 67 -2.89 -5.17 17.03
N PHE A 68 -3.66 -5.45 15.97
CA PHE A 68 -4.41 -4.44 15.24
C PHE A 68 -5.87 -4.41 15.70
N THR A 69 -6.27 -3.34 16.37
CA THR A 69 -7.66 -3.07 16.75
C THR A 69 -8.12 -1.80 16.07
N PRO A 70 -8.85 -1.88 14.94
CA PRO A 70 -9.13 -0.71 14.14
C PRO A 70 -10.10 0.25 14.84
N VAL A 71 -9.77 1.53 14.81
CA VAL A 71 -10.72 2.62 15.02
C VAL A 71 -11.73 2.57 13.87
N THR A 72 -13.02 2.54 14.21
CA THR A 72 -14.10 2.39 13.22
C THR A 72 -15.02 3.60 13.15
N HIS A 73 -14.89 4.53 14.10
CA HIS A 73 -15.72 5.71 14.19
C HIS A 73 -14.86 6.96 14.12
N PHE A 74 -15.38 7.95 13.42
CA PHE A 74 -14.79 9.26 13.31
C PHE A 74 -14.79 9.97 14.66
N ASP A 75 -13.78 10.79 14.89
CA ASP A 75 -13.63 11.62 16.09
C ASP A 75 -12.95 12.91 15.67
N LEU A 76 -13.71 14.01 15.75
CA LEU A 76 -13.28 15.35 15.37
C LEU A 76 -12.05 15.86 16.15
N LYS A 77 -11.71 15.26 17.29
CA LYS A 77 -10.56 15.67 18.11
C LYS A 77 -9.24 15.15 17.55
N ILE A 78 -9.26 14.01 16.87
CA ILE A 78 -8.05 13.31 16.40
C ILE A 78 -8.02 13.16 14.87
N HIS A 79 -9.18 13.16 14.22
CA HIS A 79 -9.30 12.97 12.78
C HIS A 79 -9.64 14.26 12.05
N ARG A 80 -9.11 14.39 10.83
CA ARG A 80 -9.46 15.44 9.88
C ARG A 80 -10.11 14.83 8.66
N VAL A 81 -11.07 15.55 8.07
CA VAL A 81 -11.78 15.07 6.88
C VAL A 81 -10.99 15.44 5.63
N ASP A 82 -10.71 14.45 4.79
CA ASP A 82 -10.16 14.68 3.46
C ASP A 82 -11.25 15.25 2.55
N GLN A 83 -11.09 16.51 2.13
CA GLN A 83 -12.12 17.20 1.34
C GLN A 83 -12.16 16.72 -0.10
N ASP A 84 -11.02 16.38 -0.69
CA ASP A 84 -10.95 15.91 -2.08
C ASP A 84 -11.58 14.51 -2.16
N ALA A 85 -11.21 13.61 -1.24
CA ALA A 85 -11.82 12.30 -1.13
C ALA A 85 -13.32 12.35 -0.83
N LYS A 86 -13.78 13.32 -0.04
CA LYS A 86 -15.22 13.50 0.23
C LYS A 86 -16.03 13.78 -1.03
N LEU A 87 -15.48 14.49 -2.00
CA LEU A 87 -16.13 14.71 -3.29
C LEU A 87 -16.23 13.41 -4.08
N TYR A 88 -15.16 12.62 -4.12
CA TYR A 88 -15.16 11.31 -4.78
C TYR A 88 -16.08 10.30 -4.12
N LEU A 89 -16.25 10.36 -2.80
CA LEU A 89 -17.10 9.43 -2.06
C LEU A 89 -18.58 9.51 -2.49
N GLN A 90 -19.03 10.65 -3.01
CA GLN A 90 -20.38 10.80 -3.60
C GLN A 90 -20.60 9.89 -4.82
N GLN A 91 -19.51 9.47 -5.46
CA GLN A 91 -19.52 8.58 -6.62
C GLN A 91 -19.25 7.12 -6.24
N ALA A 92 -19.09 6.80 -4.94
CA ALA A 92 -18.91 5.43 -4.47
C ALA A 92 -20.25 4.69 -4.28
N SER A 93 -20.20 3.43 -3.87
CA SER A 93 -21.39 2.63 -3.58
C SER A 93 -22.21 3.23 -2.42
N LEU A 94 -23.54 3.16 -2.52
CA LEU A 94 -24.47 3.83 -1.59
C LEU A 94 -24.24 3.48 -0.11
N ASP A 95 -23.78 2.26 0.16
CA ASP A 95 -23.58 1.74 1.50
C ASP A 95 -22.36 2.34 2.23
N VAL A 96 -21.49 3.06 1.53
CA VAL A 96 -20.34 3.77 2.12
C VAL A 96 -20.41 5.29 1.98
N GLN A 97 -21.40 5.84 1.27
CA GLN A 97 -21.50 7.29 1.03
C GLN A 97 -21.71 8.12 2.30
N ASN A 98 -22.22 7.50 3.38
CA ASN A 98 -22.39 8.13 4.68
C ASN A 98 -21.13 8.04 5.57
N MET A 99 -20.07 7.37 5.12
CA MET A 99 -18.80 7.32 5.83
C MET A 99 -18.01 8.61 5.67
N ILE A 100 -16.96 8.77 6.48
CA ILE A 100 -16.13 9.98 6.52
C ILE A 100 -14.72 9.60 6.10
N PRO A 101 -14.20 10.13 4.98
CA PRO A 101 -12.83 9.90 4.54
C PRO A 101 -11.87 10.74 5.39
N ILE A 102 -10.79 10.12 5.85
CA ILE A 102 -9.83 10.75 6.76
C ILE A 102 -8.58 11.19 5.99
N GLU A 103 -8.15 12.42 6.26
CA GLU A 103 -6.94 13.00 5.67
C GLU A 103 -5.71 12.19 6.08
N VAL A 104 -4.94 11.72 5.10
CA VAL A 104 -3.64 11.07 5.28
C VAL A 104 -2.61 11.65 4.31
N ALA A 105 -1.33 11.55 4.64
CA ALA A 105 -0.27 12.09 3.79
C ALA A 105 -0.23 11.36 2.44
N ALA A 106 -0.23 12.13 1.35
CA ALA A 106 -0.13 11.64 -0.03
C ALA A 106 1.32 11.61 -0.53
N ASP A 107 2.18 10.90 0.19
CA ASP A 107 3.63 10.82 -0.01
C ASP A 107 4.08 9.47 -0.61
N GLY A 108 3.15 8.68 -1.14
CA GLY A 108 3.41 7.29 -1.57
C GLY A 108 3.41 6.27 -0.42
N ASN A 109 3.34 6.70 0.85
CA ASN A 109 3.04 5.82 1.99
C ASN A 109 1.54 5.83 2.37
N CYS A 110 0.68 6.49 1.59
CA CYS A 110 -0.74 6.70 1.94
C CYS A 110 -1.52 5.42 2.31
N LEU A 111 -1.23 4.26 1.69
CA LEU A 111 -1.81 2.97 2.12
C LEU A 111 -1.45 2.65 3.59
N TYR A 112 -0.18 2.70 3.93
CA TYR A 112 0.31 2.38 5.27
C TYR A 112 -0.07 3.46 6.29
N ASN A 113 -0.04 4.73 5.89
CA ASN A 113 -0.52 5.85 6.70
C ASN A 113 -2.03 5.69 7.02
N SER A 114 -2.83 5.18 6.08
CA SER A 114 -4.24 4.87 6.32
C SER A 114 -4.40 3.80 7.40
N ILE A 115 -3.59 2.74 7.38
CA ILE A 115 -3.61 1.70 8.42
C ILE A 115 -3.18 2.25 9.78
N ILE A 116 -2.15 3.08 9.83
CA ILE A 116 -1.68 3.70 11.07
C ILE A 116 -2.74 4.63 11.64
N CYS A 117 -3.41 5.42 10.80
CA CYS A 117 -4.54 6.23 11.23
C CYS A 117 -5.65 5.39 11.87
N LEU A 118 -5.87 4.17 11.37
CA LEU A 118 -6.86 3.24 11.91
C LEU A 118 -6.36 2.46 13.14
N SER A 119 -5.06 2.41 13.42
CA SER A 119 -4.52 1.54 14.49
C SER A 119 -4.77 2.09 15.90
N GLY A 120 -5.19 3.36 16.01
CA GLY A 120 -5.43 4.05 17.27
C GLY A 120 -4.15 4.29 18.06
N ASN A 121 -3.65 3.25 18.75
CA ASN A 121 -2.51 3.33 19.66
C ASN A 121 -1.36 2.36 19.32
N THR A 122 -1.44 1.63 18.21
CA THR A 122 -0.35 0.72 17.83
C THR A 122 0.81 1.52 17.23
N ALA A 123 1.99 1.42 17.85
CA ALA A 123 3.22 2.12 17.45
C ALA A 123 3.88 1.53 16.19
N SER A 124 3.10 1.22 15.16
CA SER A 124 3.60 0.76 13.87
C SER A 124 3.98 1.94 12.98
N THR A 125 5.01 1.73 12.17
CA THR A 125 5.47 2.72 11.18
C THR A 125 5.16 2.27 9.75
N PRO A 126 5.14 3.19 8.77
CA PRO A 126 4.94 2.80 7.37
C PRO A 126 5.97 1.76 6.90
N SER A 127 7.23 1.92 7.32
CA SER A 127 8.31 1.01 6.99
C SER A 127 8.14 -0.37 7.61
N GLU A 128 7.66 -0.47 8.85
CA GLU A 128 7.31 -1.76 9.44
C GLU A 128 6.24 -2.48 8.61
N LEU A 129 5.14 -1.79 8.31
CA LEU A 129 4.03 -2.39 7.55
C LEU A 129 4.49 -2.79 6.15
N ARG A 130 5.27 -1.95 5.47
CA ARG A 130 5.82 -2.22 4.13
C ARG A 130 6.72 -3.44 4.10
N VAL A 131 7.67 -3.56 5.04
CA VAL A 131 8.56 -4.73 5.16
C VAL A 131 7.75 -6.00 5.44
N ARG A 132 6.78 -5.95 6.36
CA ARG A 132 5.93 -7.11 6.68
C ARG A 132 5.06 -7.52 5.48
N THR A 133 4.50 -6.56 4.74
CA THR A 133 3.76 -6.81 3.50
C THR A 133 4.65 -7.50 2.47
N LEU A 134 5.89 -7.06 2.29
CA LEU A 134 6.83 -7.69 1.35
C LEU A 134 7.17 -9.13 1.76
N ILE A 135 7.40 -9.38 3.05
CA ILE A 135 7.64 -10.74 3.58
C ILE A 135 6.44 -11.64 3.31
N GLU A 136 5.23 -11.16 3.57
CA GLU A 136 3.98 -11.90 3.32
C GLU A 136 3.82 -12.27 1.83
N LEU A 137 4.13 -11.34 0.92
CA LEU A 137 4.13 -11.59 -0.53
C LEU A 137 5.17 -12.63 -0.95
N VAL A 138 6.40 -12.54 -0.43
CA VAL A 138 7.47 -13.52 -0.70
C VAL A 138 7.07 -14.91 -0.21
N LYS A 139 6.51 -15.00 1.00
CA LYS A 139 6.14 -16.26 1.63
C LYS A 139 5.02 -16.98 0.89
N ASN A 140 4.05 -16.23 0.35
CA ASN A 140 2.87 -16.78 -0.31
C ASN A 140 2.83 -16.41 -1.80
N GLU A 141 4.00 -16.31 -2.44
CA GLU A 141 4.19 -15.86 -3.82
C GLU A 141 3.22 -16.53 -4.81
N ILE A 142 3.11 -17.87 -4.75
CA ILE A 142 2.29 -18.66 -5.67
C ILE A 142 0.80 -18.26 -5.54
N PHE A 143 0.32 -18.05 -4.31
CA PHE A 143 -1.07 -17.66 -4.06
C PHE A 143 -1.37 -16.29 -4.68
N TYR A 144 -0.52 -15.29 -4.41
CA TYR A 144 -0.71 -13.93 -4.91
C TYR A 144 -0.57 -13.87 -6.43
N SER A 145 0.45 -14.50 -7.01
CA SER A 145 0.65 -14.55 -8.47
C SER A 145 -0.56 -15.18 -9.18
N ASN A 146 -1.03 -16.34 -8.73
CA ASN A 146 -2.18 -17.00 -9.35
C ASN A 146 -3.45 -16.14 -9.29
N ARG A 147 -3.63 -15.39 -8.20
CA ARG A 147 -4.86 -14.62 -7.97
C ARG A 147 -4.89 -13.27 -8.71
N PHE A 148 -3.76 -12.58 -8.80
CA PHE A 148 -3.76 -11.16 -9.20
C PHE A 148 -2.90 -10.84 -10.43
N MET A 149 -2.04 -11.76 -10.88
CA MET A 149 -1.06 -11.46 -11.94
C MET A 149 -1.70 -11.03 -13.26
N HIS A 150 -2.86 -11.61 -13.60
CA HIS A 150 -3.61 -11.28 -14.81
C HIS A 150 -4.32 -9.92 -14.74
N ILE A 151 -4.37 -9.29 -13.55
CA ILE A 151 -5.07 -8.01 -13.32
C ILE A 151 -4.07 -6.89 -13.05
N VAL A 152 -3.10 -7.14 -12.16
CA VAL A 152 -2.14 -6.13 -11.68
C VAL A 152 -0.83 -6.21 -12.48
N GLY A 153 -0.45 -7.39 -12.93
CA GLY A 153 0.81 -7.65 -13.62
C GLY A 153 1.78 -8.51 -12.81
N PRO A 154 3.06 -8.58 -13.21
CA PRO A 154 4.03 -9.48 -12.61
C PRO A 154 4.35 -9.14 -11.15
N LEU A 155 4.19 -10.11 -10.25
CA LEU A 155 4.42 -9.93 -8.81
C LEU A 155 5.87 -9.50 -8.49
N ASN A 156 6.86 -9.93 -9.28
CA ASN A 156 8.25 -9.56 -9.08
C ASN A 156 8.51 -8.05 -9.24
N GLU A 157 7.86 -7.39 -10.20
CA GLU A 157 7.97 -5.94 -10.37
C GLU A 157 7.29 -5.19 -9.21
N VAL A 158 6.19 -5.73 -8.71
CA VAL A 158 5.52 -5.19 -7.52
C VAL A 158 6.39 -5.33 -6.27
N MET A 159 7.01 -6.50 -6.05
CA MET A 159 7.97 -6.69 -4.96
C MET A 159 9.16 -5.74 -5.04
N LYS A 160 9.66 -5.48 -6.26
CA LYS A 160 10.71 -4.50 -6.50
C LYS A 160 10.29 -3.10 -6.08
N ASN A 161 9.06 -2.68 -6.41
CA ASN A 161 8.53 -1.37 -6.03
C ASN A 161 8.32 -1.24 -4.52
N ILE A 162 7.70 -2.22 -3.87
CA ILE A 162 7.43 -2.23 -2.41
C ILE A 162 8.74 -2.12 -1.60
N ALA A 163 9.85 -2.62 -2.13
CA ALA A 163 11.15 -2.56 -1.46
C ALA A 163 11.69 -1.12 -1.27
N HIS A 164 11.14 -0.12 -1.96
CA HIS A 164 11.50 1.28 -1.78
C HIS A 164 10.53 1.98 -0.83
N ASN A 165 11.02 2.87 0.04
CA ASN A 165 10.14 3.76 0.78
C ASN A 165 9.45 4.75 -0.18
N PHE A 166 8.25 5.23 0.14
CA PHE A 166 7.47 6.17 -0.67
C PHE A 166 7.04 5.67 -2.06
N ALA A 167 7.31 4.40 -2.42
CA ALA A 167 6.71 3.81 -3.61
C ALA A 167 5.20 3.62 -3.43
N PHE A 168 4.42 3.92 -4.47
CA PHE A 168 2.98 3.71 -4.51
C PHE A 168 2.62 2.24 -4.34
N SER A 169 1.47 1.98 -3.73
CA SER A 169 0.95 0.64 -3.48
C SER A 169 -0.17 0.28 -4.43
N GLU A 170 -0.30 -1.02 -4.74
CA GLU A 170 -1.33 -1.57 -5.61
C GLU A 170 -2.20 -2.62 -4.85
N LEU A 171 -2.95 -3.44 -5.59
CA LEU A 171 -3.88 -4.42 -5.01
C LEU A 171 -3.17 -5.55 -4.26
N TYR A 172 -1.94 -5.90 -4.66
CA TYR A 172 -1.14 -6.93 -3.98
C TYR A 172 -0.89 -6.57 -2.52
N GLU A 173 -0.54 -5.31 -2.26
CA GLU A 173 -0.25 -4.79 -0.94
C GLU A 173 -1.49 -4.80 -0.07
N ILE A 174 -2.66 -4.42 -0.59
CA ILE A 174 -3.92 -4.47 0.16
C ILE A 174 -4.24 -5.91 0.56
N ALA A 175 -4.09 -6.85 -0.38
CA ALA A 175 -4.36 -8.27 -0.13
C ALA A 175 -3.37 -8.89 0.88
N ALA A 176 -2.08 -8.56 0.78
CA ALA A 176 -1.08 -9.01 1.74
C ALA A 176 -1.25 -8.36 3.11
N LEU A 177 -1.60 -7.08 3.15
CA LEU A 177 -1.79 -6.34 4.39
C LEU A 177 -2.99 -6.86 5.19
N SER A 178 -4.05 -7.37 4.54
CA SER A 178 -5.15 -8.04 5.25
C SER A 178 -4.65 -9.26 6.05
N ASN A 179 -3.70 -10.02 5.49
CA ASN A 179 -3.06 -11.15 6.16
C ASN A 179 -2.04 -10.74 7.22
N VAL A 180 -1.30 -9.64 7.01
CA VAL A 180 -0.37 -9.09 8.01
C VAL A 180 -1.12 -8.59 9.24
N LEU A 181 -2.22 -7.86 9.03
CA LEU A 181 -3.03 -7.27 10.11
C LEU A 181 -4.02 -8.26 10.75
N LYS A 182 -4.23 -9.43 10.12
CA LYS A 182 -5.30 -10.39 10.49
C LYS A 182 -6.67 -9.71 10.52
N CYS A 183 -6.92 -8.85 9.53
CA CYS A 183 -8.12 -8.03 9.44
C CYS A 183 -8.58 -7.97 7.99
N ASN A 184 -9.88 -8.13 7.74
CA ASN A 184 -10.44 -7.98 6.40
C ASN A 184 -10.33 -6.52 5.96
N ILE A 185 -9.89 -6.28 4.74
CA ILE A 185 -9.80 -4.94 4.16
C ILE A 185 -10.79 -4.85 3.00
N ARG A 186 -11.79 -3.99 3.14
CA ARG A 186 -12.70 -3.64 2.06
C ARG A 186 -12.11 -2.46 1.29
N SER A 187 -11.69 -2.73 0.08
CA SER A 187 -11.26 -1.71 -0.87
C SER A 187 -12.49 -1.12 -1.56
N ILE A 188 -12.57 0.20 -1.62
CA ILE A 188 -13.66 0.95 -2.25
C ILE A 188 -13.09 1.76 -3.39
N TYR A 189 -13.61 1.55 -4.58
CA TYR A 189 -13.25 2.34 -5.76
C TYR A 189 -14.44 3.21 -6.17
N PRO A 190 -14.24 4.52 -6.44
CA PRO A 190 -15.33 5.37 -6.87
C PRO A 190 -15.80 4.96 -8.27
N ILE A 191 -17.10 5.02 -8.55
CA ILE A 191 -17.70 4.61 -9.82
C ILE A 191 -17.50 5.72 -10.86
N ILE A 192 -16.24 5.91 -11.24
CA ILE A 192 -15.78 6.90 -12.21
C ILE A 192 -15.37 6.13 -13.47
N ASP A 193 -15.86 6.58 -14.63
CA ASP A 193 -15.56 5.97 -15.94
C ASP A 193 -15.85 4.48 -16.05
N TYR A 194 -16.89 3.98 -15.36
CA TYR A 194 -17.28 2.55 -15.25
C TYR A 194 -16.45 1.59 -16.14
N ARG A 195 -15.42 0.99 -15.55
CA ARG A 195 -14.55 0.01 -16.21
C ARG A 195 -14.76 -1.35 -15.56
N PRO A 196 -15.40 -2.33 -16.24
CA PRO A 196 -15.70 -3.64 -15.63
C PRO A 196 -14.47 -4.33 -15.04
N HIS A 197 -13.31 -4.20 -15.67
CA HIS A 197 -12.05 -4.79 -15.19
C HIS A 197 -11.54 -4.17 -13.88
N LEU A 198 -11.97 -2.96 -13.51
CA LEU A 198 -11.61 -2.31 -12.24
C LEU A 198 -12.50 -2.73 -11.07
N HIS A 199 -13.48 -3.63 -11.27
CA HIS A 199 -14.34 -4.13 -10.20
C HIS A 199 -13.54 -4.76 -9.04
N ILE A 200 -12.37 -5.37 -9.33
CA ILE A 200 -11.49 -5.92 -8.29
C ILE A 200 -10.98 -4.85 -7.30
N MET A 201 -10.90 -3.58 -7.73
CA MET A 201 -10.51 -2.47 -6.87
C MET A 201 -11.60 -2.10 -5.86
N SER A 202 -12.83 -2.57 -6.07
CA SER A 202 -13.96 -2.44 -5.15
C SER A 202 -14.33 -3.79 -4.50
N SER A 203 -13.35 -4.53 -3.99
CA SER A 203 -13.51 -5.86 -3.39
C SER A 203 -13.09 -5.93 -1.92
N THR A 204 -13.55 -6.98 -1.23
CA THR A 204 -13.10 -7.32 0.13
C THR A 204 -11.96 -8.33 0.06
N PHE A 205 -10.83 -7.99 0.66
CA PHE A 205 -9.67 -8.84 0.83
C PHE A 205 -9.73 -9.51 2.20
N GLU A 206 -10.06 -10.79 2.20
CA GLU A 206 -10.22 -11.58 3.42
C GLU A 206 -8.87 -12.09 3.93
N HIS A 207 -8.70 -12.11 5.25
CA HIS A 207 -7.54 -12.77 5.85
C HIS A 207 -7.77 -14.30 5.87
N ALA A 208 -6.72 -15.07 5.59
CA ALA A 208 -6.83 -16.52 5.33
C ALA A 208 -7.34 -17.38 6.50
N GLN A 209 -7.43 -16.85 7.71
CA GLN A 209 -7.75 -17.59 8.95
C GLN A 209 -9.04 -17.11 9.62
N CYS A 210 -9.94 -16.45 8.88
CA CYS A 210 -11.12 -15.80 9.44
C CYS A 210 -12.21 -16.81 9.84
N ASN A 211 -12.25 -17.16 11.13
CA ASN A 211 -13.37 -17.90 11.75
C ASN A 211 -14.35 -16.98 12.51
N ILE A 212 -14.13 -15.67 12.48
CA ILE A 212 -14.88 -14.70 13.31
C ILE A 212 -15.31 -13.55 12.40
N MET A 213 -16.60 -13.16 12.45
CA MET A 213 -17.16 -12.00 11.71
C MET A 213 -16.55 -10.68 12.19
N PHE A 214 -15.25 -10.44 11.99
CA PHE A 214 -14.70 -9.11 12.18
C PHE A 214 -15.21 -8.19 11.07
N LYS A 215 -15.69 -7.01 11.48
CA LYS A 215 -16.03 -5.94 10.54
C LYS A 215 -14.77 -5.56 9.77
N ALA A 216 -14.85 -5.54 8.45
CA ALA A 216 -13.76 -5.11 7.59
C ALA A 216 -13.47 -3.61 7.80
N ILE A 217 -12.19 -3.23 7.77
CA ILE A 217 -11.83 -1.81 7.60
C ILE A 217 -12.08 -1.39 6.15
N CYS A 218 -12.38 -0.11 5.94
CA CYS A 218 -12.65 0.42 4.60
C CYS A 218 -11.51 1.33 4.15
N LEU A 219 -10.90 1.01 3.02
CA LEU A 219 -9.91 1.86 2.34
C LEU A 219 -10.52 2.36 1.03
N PHE A 220 -10.36 3.65 0.77
CA PHE A 220 -10.96 4.30 -0.39
C PHE A 220 -9.88 4.80 -1.34
N TRP A 221 -9.99 4.38 -2.60
CA TRP A 221 -9.18 4.91 -3.70
C TRP A 221 -9.66 6.31 -4.05
N THR A 222 -8.74 7.25 -4.09
CA THR A 222 -9.05 8.64 -4.40
C THR A 222 -7.90 9.30 -5.17
N HIS A 223 -8.04 10.60 -5.40
CA HIS A 223 -7.04 11.42 -6.05
C HIS A 223 -6.77 12.67 -5.21
N THR A 224 -5.52 13.13 -5.21
CA THR A 224 -5.10 14.35 -4.48
C THR A 224 -5.55 15.68 -5.10
N GLU A 225 -6.37 15.61 -6.14
CA GLU A 225 -6.86 16.74 -6.93
C GLU A 225 -8.31 16.49 -7.32
N SER A 226 -8.99 17.50 -7.84
CA SER A 226 -10.36 17.34 -8.35
C SER A 226 -10.41 16.42 -9.57
N ASP A 227 -11.58 15.86 -9.89
CA ASP A 227 -11.76 15.00 -11.08
C ASP A 227 -11.35 15.71 -12.38
N ILE A 228 -11.70 16.99 -12.51
CA ILE A 228 -11.37 17.80 -13.68
C ILE A 228 -9.84 17.95 -13.83
N ASP A 229 -9.14 18.24 -12.74
CA ASP A 229 -7.69 18.44 -12.76
C ASP A 229 -6.95 17.11 -13.00
N ALA A 230 -7.39 16.04 -12.33
CA ALA A 230 -6.85 14.69 -12.47
C ALA A 230 -6.92 14.19 -13.92
N ARG A 231 -8.02 14.48 -14.63
CA ARG A 231 -8.18 14.13 -16.05
C ARG A 231 -7.35 15.00 -16.97
N SER A 232 -7.28 16.29 -16.67
CA SER A 232 -6.53 17.25 -17.48
C SER A 232 -5.05 16.90 -17.55
N SER A 233 -4.50 16.32 -16.48
CA SER A 233 -3.12 15.84 -16.43
C SER A 233 -2.89 14.44 -17.04
N ASN A 234 -3.96 13.67 -17.30
CA ASN A 234 -3.88 12.27 -17.73
C ASN A 234 -4.67 11.99 -19.02
N ALA A 235 -4.56 12.88 -20.00
CA ALA A 235 -5.18 12.74 -21.33
C ALA A 235 -6.70 12.43 -21.28
N GLY A 236 -7.41 13.00 -20.30
CA GLY A 236 -8.85 12.81 -20.09
C GLY A 236 -9.22 11.60 -19.23
N ASN A 237 -8.27 10.72 -18.89
CA ASN A 237 -8.52 9.55 -18.06
C ASN A 237 -8.38 9.85 -16.58
N TRP A 238 -9.30 9.37 -15.75
CA TRP A 238 -9.10 9.37 -14.31
C TRP A 238 -8.32 8.13 -13.86
N SER A 239 -7.39 8.30 -12.93
CA SER A 239 -6.67 7.21 -12.25
C SER A 239 -6.42 7.59 -10.80
N PRO A 240 -6.60 6.69 -9.83
CA PRO A 240 -6.34 7.02 -8.43
C PRO A 240 -4.84 7.18 -8.18
N ASN A 241 -4.48 8.02 -7.22
CA ASN A 241 -3.10 8.15 -6.73
C ASN A 241 -3.00 8.28 -5.20
N HIS A 242 -4.11 8.05 -4.50
CA HIS A 242 -4.19 8.21 -3.05
C HIS A 242 -5.12 7.19 -2.41
N PHE A 243 -4.76 6.77 -1.20
CA PHE A 243 -5.59 5.96 -0.33
C PHE A 243 -5.97 6.76 0.90
N VAL A 244 -7.24 6.71 1.28
CA VAL A 244 -7.72 7.24 2.57
C VAL A 244 -8.54 6.18 3.30
N PRO A 245 -8.51 6.12 4.64
CA PRO A 245 -9.42 5.26 5.37
C PRO A 245 -10.80 5.91 5.47
N LEU A 246 -11.85 5.10 5.49
CA LEU A 246 -13.22 5.54 5.75
C LEU A 246 -13.65 5.12 7.16
N LEU A 247 -14.20 6.07 7.92
CA LEU A 247 -14.76 5.83 9.25
C LEU A 247 -16.27 6.07 9.27
N LEU A 248 -16.97 5.36 10.16
CA LEU A 248 -18.37 5.63 10.43
C LEU A 248 -18.51 6.99 11.14
N PRO A 249 -19.59 7.75 10.90
CA PRO A 249 -19.91 8.93 11.72
C PRO A 249 -19.95 8.58 13.21
N SER A 250 -19.55 9.50 14.08
CA SER A 250 -19.73 9.32 15.52
C SER A 250 -21.23 9.21 15.84
N ASP A 251 -21.62 8.23 16.66
CA ASP A 251 -22.99 8.10 17.17
C ASP A 251 -23.29 9.23 18.18
N ASN A 252 -23.42 10.47 17.71
CA ASN A 252 -23.79 11.62 18.55
C ASN A 252 -25.27 11.59 18.99
N SER A 253 -26.01 10.53 18.66
CA SER A 253 -27.47 10.43 18.84
C SER A 253 -27.92 9.74 20.13
N GLN A 254 -27.03 9.21 20.98
CA GLN A 254 -27.46 8.52 22.22
C GLN A 254 -27.17 9.22 23.55
N SER A 255 -26.39 10.31 23.59
CA SER A 255 -25.97 10.93 24.85
C SER A 255 -26.69 12.24 25.24
N GLN A 256 -27.75 12.65 24.56
CA GLN A 256 -28.55 13.84 24.96
C GLN A 256 -30.05 13.61 25.23
N ASN A 257 -30.58 12.38 25.17
CA ASN A 257 -32.02 12.13 25.40
C ASN A 257 -32.38 11.37 26.70
N HIS A 258 -31.47 11.24 27.68
CA HIS A 258 -31.78 10.54 28.94
C HIS A 258 -32.35 11.40 30.09
N LEU A 259 -32.88 12.60 29.79
CA LEU A 259 -33.53 13.47 30.79
C LEU A 259 -34.92 13.95 30.35
N ALA A 260 -35.77 13.02 29.92
CA ALA A 260 -37.22 13.06 30.12
C ALA A 260 -37.87 11.80 29.53
N GLN A 261 -38.12 10.78 30.36
CA GLN A 261 -39.21 9.84 30.08
C GLN A 261 -40.25 9.94 31.21
N PRO A 262 -41.50 10.31 30.89
CA PRO A 262 -42.63 10.08 31.78
C PRO A 262 -42.92 8.59 31.84
N LYS A 263 -43.13 8.07 33.05
CA LYS A 263 -43.67 6.73 33.30
C LYS A 263 -45.04 6.59 32.62
N ILE A 264 -45.16 5.64 31.70
CA ILE A 264 -46.46 5.05 31.33
C ILE A 264 -46.33 3.54 31.46
N SER A 265 -47.27 2.99 32.21
CA SER A 265 -47.44 1.60 32.61
C SER A 265 -48.11 0.73 31.53
N ASP A 266 -47.65 -0.52 31.49
CA ASP A 266 -48.37 -1.78 31.23
C ASP A 266 -49.15 -2.05 29.93
N SER A 267 -48.70 -3.09 29.20
CA SER A 267 -49.33 -4.44 29.12
C SER A 267 -49.37 -5.06 27.71
N GLY A 268 -49.08 -6.38 27.63
CA GLY A 268 -49.41 -7.28 26.50
C GLY A 268 -48.22 -7.67 25.61
N SER A 269 -47.52 -8.80 25.85
CA SER A 269 -47.84 -10.19 25.47
C SER A 269 -47.40 -10.60 24.04
N ALA A 270 -46.41 -11.52 24.00
CA ALA A 270 -46.07 -12.58 23.03
C ALA A 270 -46.12 -12.27 21.51
N THR A 271 -45.15 -12.65 20.68
CA THR A 271 -44.88 -14.04 20.25
C THR A 271 -43.64 -14.06 19.37
N THR A 272 -42.87 -15.13 19.50
CA THR A 272 -41.60 -15.46 18.85
C THR A 272 -41.82 -16.02 17.44
N THR A 273 -41.01 -15.60 16.46
CA THR A 273 -40.74 -16.41 15.25
C THR A 273 -39.34 -16.14 14.70
N ASN A 274 -38.47 -17.14 14.89
CA ASN A 274 -37.17 -17.28 14.25
C ASN A 274 -37.35 -17.65 12.78
N ASN A 275 -36.64 -16.97 11.87
CA ASN A 275 -36.34 -17.49 10.54
C ASN A 275 -34.91 -17.09 10.15
N ASN A 276 -33.98 -18.02 10.34
CA ASN A 276 -32.64 -17.98 9.76
C ASN A 276 -32.69 -18.63 8.38
N SER A 277 -32.47 -17.85 7.31
CA SER A 277 -32.13 -18.38 5.99
C SER A 277 -30.72 -17.93 5.64
N LEU A 278 -29.79 -18.88 5.73
CA LEU A 278 -28.43 -18.79 5.18
C LEU A 278 -28.54 -18.86 3.64
N THR A 279 -28.24 -17.76 2.96
CA THR A 279 -27.99 -17.77 1.51
C THR A 279 -26.50 -18.00 1.26
N GLN A 280 -26.17 -19.17 0.72
CA GLN A 280 -24.86 -19.43 0.11
C GLN A 280 -24.74 -18.57 -1.15
N VAL A 281 -23.77 -17.66 -1.17
CA VAL A 281 -23.38 -16.93 -2.39
C VAL A 281 -22.42 -17.83 -3.17
N GLY A 282 -22.89 -18.31 -4.33
CA GLY A 282 -22.10 -19.08 -5.28
C GLY A 282 -21.04 -18.22 -5.97
N ILE A 283 -19.87 -18.81 -6.17
CA ILE A 283 -18.78 -18.27 -6.97
C ILE A 283 -19.24 -18.21 -8.44
N PRO A 284 -19.16 -17.05 -9.13
CA PRO A 284 -19.44 -17.00 -10.56
C PRO A 284 -18.34 -17.74 -11.33
N GLN A 285 -18.72 -18.76 -12.08
CA GLN A 285 -17.88 -19.30 -13.15
C GLN A 285 -17.85 -18.27 -14.28
N PHE A 286 -16.67 -17.72 -14.54
CA PHE A 286 -16.41 -16.93 -15.75
C PHE A 286 -16.08 -17.89 -16.89
N ASN A 287 -16.91 -17.87 -17.93
CA ASN A 287 -16.58 -18.46 -19.22
C ASN A 287 -15.56 -17.57 -19.92
N GLN A 288 -14.45 -18.18 -20.33
CA GLN A 288 -13.49 -17.62 -21.27
C GLN A 288 -14.14 -17.64 -22.66
N GLU A 289 -14.40 -16.47 -23.23
CA GLU A 289 -14.55 -16.31 -24.67
C GLU A 289 -13.48 -15.36 -25.18
N ASP A 290 -12.95 -15.75 -26.33
CA ASP A 290 -11.79 -15.22 -27.04
C ASP A 290 -11.97 -13.75 -27.44
N ASP A 291 -10.90 -12.95 -27.30
CA ASP A 291 -10.72 -11.76 -28.13
C ASP A 291 -9.23 -11.45 -28.33
N ASP A 292 -8.74 -11.85 -29.50
CA ASP A 292 -7.41 -11.57 -30.02
C ASP A 292 -7.34 -10.16 -30.66
N ASN A 293 -6.15 -9.56 -30.57
CA ASN A 293 -5.61 -8.48 -31.41
C ASN A 293 -6.19 -7.06 -31.30
N ARG A 294 -5.48 -6.21 -30.53
CA ARG A 294 -5.29 -4.79 -30.92
C ARG A 294 -3.90 -4.29 -30.55
N SER A 295 -3.04 -4.12 -31.55
CA SER A 295 -1.81 -3.37 -31.43
C SER A 295 -2.11 -1.86 -31.42
N PHE A 296 -1.52 -1.14 -30.47
CA PHE A 296 -1.62 0.32 -30.40
C PHE A 296 -0.36 0.95 -31.02
N GLN A 297 -0.58 1.78 -32.05
CA GLN A 297 0.44 2.71 -32.56
C GLN A 297 0.41 4.01 -31.74
N VAL A 298 1.61 4.51 -31.44
CA VAL A 298 1.84 5.77 -30.70
C VAL A 298 1.88 6.95 -31.70
N PRO A 299 1.10 8.02 -31.51
CA PRO A 299 1.29 9.26 -32.25
C PRO A 299 2.24 10.21 -31.53
N SER A 300 3.24 10.69 -32.26
CA SER A 300 4.14 11.79 -31.87
C SER A 300 3.42 13.13 -31.98
N THR A 301 3.53 13.99 -30.96
CA THR A 301 3.13 15.40 -31.07
C THR A 301 4.12 16.34 -30.38
N ASP A 302 4.54 17.35 -31.15
CA ASP A 302 5.32 18.52 -30.72
C ASP A 302 4.48 19.45 -29.84
N ILE A 303 5.04 19.88 -28.70
CA ILE A 303 4.38 20.81 -27.76
C ILE A 303 4.98 22.22 -27.91
N LYS A 304 4.12 23.20 -28.21
CA LYS A 304 4.39 24.64 -28.08
C LYS A 304 4.11 25.09 -26.64
N THR A 305 5.06 25.79 -26.04
CA THR A 305 4.99 26.37 -24.69
C THR A 305 4.12 27.62 -24.65
N THR A 306 3.19 27.68 -23.70
CA THR A 306 2.53 28.91 -23.25
C THR A 306 2.69 29.04 -21.73
N ASN A 307 2.96 30.27 -21.28
CA ASN A 307 3.27 30.61 -19.89
C ASN A 307 1.99 30.71 -19.06
N GLU A 308 1.80 29.79 -18.10
CA GLU A 308 0.71 29.84 -17.12
C GLU A 308 1.20 30.17 -15.70
N ILE A 309 0.31 30.87 -14.98
CA ILE A 309 0.47 31.37 -13.62
C ILE A 309 0.39 30.20 -12.65
N THR A 310 1.50 29.85 -11.99
CA THR A 310 1.58 28.76 -11.01
C THR A 310 1.07 29.20 -9.64
N THR A 311 0.14 28.42 -9.05
CA THR A 311 -0.34 28.65 -7.69
C THR A 311 0.74 28.28 -6.64
N PRO A 312 0.68 28.81 -5.41
CA PRO A 312 1.65 28.48 -4.35
C PRO A 312 1.71 26.97 -4.01
N ARG A 313 0.61 26.23 -4.21
CA ARG A 313 0.54 24.78 -3.99
C ARG A 313 1.22 24.00 -5.13
N THR A 314 1.04 24.45 -6.37
CA THR A 314 1.76 23.93 -7.56
C THR A 314 3.27 24.18 -7.45
N LYS A 315 3.67 25.36 -6.95
CA LYS A 315 5.08 25.70 -6.72
C LYS A 315 5.74 24.74 -5.73
N ARG A 316 5.11 24.44 -4.60
CA ARG A 316 5.64 23.48 -3.61
C ARG A 316 5.72 22.05 -4.16
N ARG A 317 4.82 21.65 -5.07
CA ARG A 317 4.88 20.35 -5.77
C ARG A 317 6.02 20.30 -6.78
N LEU A 318 6.24 21.37 -7.55
CA LEU A 318 7.41 21.48 -8.44
C LEU A 318 8.72 21.41 -7.64
N GLU A 319 8.81 22.12 -6.51
CA GLU A 319 9.99 22.10 -5.65
C GLU A 319 10.27 20.69 -5.08
N LEU A 320 9.23 19.94 -4.70
CA LEU A 320 9.39 18.54 -4.27
C LEU A 320 9.78 17.60 -5.41
N ALA A 321 9.15 17.75 -6.58
CA ALA A 321 9.45 16.93 -7.75
C ALA A 321 10.88 17.18 -8.27
N GLU A 322 11.32 18.44 -8.28
CA GLU A 322 12.71 18.82 -8.60
C GLU A 322 13.70 18.27 -7.57
N ALA A 323 13.35 18.27 -6.28
CA ALA A 323 14.18 17.65 -5.24
C ALA A 323 14.30 16.13 -5.43
N CYS A 324 13.21 15.44 -5.76
CA CYS A 324 13.22 14.00 -6.07
C CYS A 324 14.05 13.70 -7.33
N ALA A 325 13.84 14.44 -8.42
CA ALA A 325 14.61 14.29 -9.65
C ALA A 325 16.12 14.58 -9.44
N SER A 326 16.45 15.54 -8.57
CA SER A 326 17.84 15.83 -8.19
C SER A 326 18.48 14.67 -7.42
N VAL A 327 17.73 13.97 -6.57
CA VAL A 327 18.22 12.79 -5.85
C VAL A 327 18.46 11.63 -6.82
N GLU A 328 17.53 11.37 -7.74
CA GLU A 328 17.68 10.34 -8.76
C GLU A 328 18.88 10.60 -9.68
N SER A 329 19.07 11.85 -10.12
CA SER A 329 20.26 12.24 -10.92
C SER A 329 21.57 12.03 -10.15
N THR A 330 21.57 12.25 -8.84
CA THR A 330 22.77 12.06 -8.00
C THR A 330 23.09 10.57 -7.84
N ILE A 331 22.06 9.73 -7.71
CA ILE A 331 22.21 8.26 -7.65
C ILE A 331 22.80 7.73 -8.97
N VAL A 332 22.24 8.15 -10.11
CA VAL A 332 22.73 7.72 -11.44
C VAL A 332 24.19 8.15 -11.68
N GLU A 333 24.58 9.35 -11.26
CA GLU A 333 25.97 9.79 -11.41
C GLU A 333 26.93 9.03 -10.47
N HIS A 334 26.51 8.73 -9.24
CA HIS A 334 27.29 7.90 -8.33
C HIS A 334 27.50 6.48 -8.89
N GLU A 335 26.48 5.89 -9.50
CA GLU A 335 26.58 4.58 -10.17
C GLU A 335 27.53 4.61 -11.37
N ARG A 336 27.50 5.69 -12.17
CA ARG A 336 28.46 5.87 -13.28
C ARG A 336 29.90 5.98 -12.79
N ILE A 337 30.14 6.69 -11.69
CA ILE A 337 31.47 6.79 -11.07
C ILE A 337 31.93 5.42 -10.60
N GLN A 338 31.08 4.69 -9.87
CA GLN A 338 31.41 3.36 -9.35
C GLN A 338 31.69 2.35 -10.48
N ALA A 339 30.93 2.39 -11.57
CA ALA A 339 31.17 1.55 -12.74
C ALA A 339 32.52 1.85 -13.41
N ARG A 340 32.91 3.14 -13.50
CA ARG A 340 34.23 3.55 -14.03
C ARG A 340 35.37 3.05 -13.16
N GLU A 341 35.24 3.13 -11.84
CA GLU A 341 36.26 2.62 -10.90
C GLU A 341 36.44 1.11 -11.01
N ILE A 342 35.34 0.35 -11.11
CA ILE A 342 35.39 -1.11 -11.31
C ILE A 342 36.07 -1.46 -12.63
N MET A 343 35.76 -0.74 -13.71
CA MET A 343 36.39 -0.93 -15.02
C MET A 343 37.88 -0.59 -14.98
N ALA A 344 38.27 0.47 -14.28
CA ALA A 344 39.67 0.86 -14.10
C ALA A 344 40.45 -0.18 -13.29
N ALA A 345 39.87 -0.69 -12.20
CA ALA A 345 40.46 -1.75 -11.38
C ALA A 345 40.65 -3.06 -12.17
N LYS A 346 39.68 -3.43 -13.02
CA LYS A 346 39.81 -4.59 -13.92
C LYS A 346 40.93 -4.42 -14.94
N ARG A 347 41.10 -3.23 -15.51
CA ARG A 347 42.20 -2.94 -16.44
C ARG A 347 43.56 -2.97 -15.75
N ALA A 348 43.65 -2.47 -14.52
CA ALA A 348 44.89 -2.50 -13.74
C ALA A 348 45.30 -3.91 -13.30
N ALA A 349 44.35 -4.84 -13.19
CA ALA A 349 44.57 -6.22 -12.78
C ALA A 349 44.81 -7.18 -13.97
N ALA A 350 44.62 -6.74 -15.22
CA ALA A 350 44.82 -7.56 -16.40
C ALA A 350 46.32 -7.86 -16.60
N THR A 351 46.63 -9.12 -16.89
CA THR A 351 48.02 -9.53 -17.14
C THR A 351 48.49 -9.07 -18.53
N PRO A 352 49.81 -8.89 -18.77
CA PRO A 352 50.32 -8.47 -20.08
C PRO A 352 49.86 -9.38 -21.24
N GLU A 353 49.67 -10.68 -21.00
CA GLU A 353 49.16 -11.65 -21.98
C GLU A 353 47.68 -11.44 -22.35
N GLU A 354 46.88 -10.83 -21.48
CA GLU A 354 45.46 -10.51 -21.73
C GLU A 354 45.27 -9.14 -22.38
N ALA A 355 46.28 -8.26 -22.33
CA ALA A 355 46.24 -6.94 -22.95
C ALA A 355 46.62 -6.96 -24.45
N GLU A 356 47.21 -8.05 -24.93
CA GLU A 356 47.66 -8.24 -26.32
C GLU A 356 46.67 -9.02 -27.20
N ARG A 357 45.59 -9.56 -26.60
CA ARG A 357 44.42 -10.14 -27.30
C ARG A 357 43.26 -9.16 -27.31
#